data_AF-A0A3S0ZBQ0-F1
#
_entry.id   AF-A0A3S0ZBQ0-F1
#
_cell.length_a   1.000
_cell.length_b   1.000
_cell.length_c   1.000
_cell.angle_alpha   90.00
_cell.angle_beta   90.00
_cell.angle_gamma   90.00
#
_symmetry.space_group_name_H-M   'P 1'
#
loop_
_entity.id
_entity.type
_entity.pdbx_description
1 polymer ?
#
loop_
_entity_poly.entity_id
_entity_poly.type
_entity_poly.pdbx_seq_one_letter_code
_entity_poly.pdbx_strand_id
1 'polypeptide(L)'
;VCVDGKFGEECTTECSRNCLGLGRPCHGETGACTNGCAIGYQGETCNTACPNGTYGHQCGSECSKACKGDPPHCNKVTGKCDQGCSPGYTEEFCTAPCTNTTFGQDCSQECSQHCVDGVCLNTNGSCLLGCMAGFVGDQCFEPKAVGEDGNTTTVIIFVVILIVVLMGVVALLFAFMPVKAVRTSIGAVKKAVRKPDAVSGSCTSGTESSYYTSGEMSSGVKTSGASSGEKGSRSKAKRDSATSRGGVKFSPSTQFQNFGTPGGLGR
;
A
#
# COMPACT_ATOMS: atom_id res chain seq x y z
N VAL A 1 56.02 -18.53 24.13
CA VAL A 1 54.95 -19.09 23.26
C VAL A 1 53.84 -19.58 24.16
N CYS A 2 52.62 -19.05 23.99
CA CYS A 2 51.45 -19.45 24.79
C CYS A 2 50.95 -20.84 24.41
N VAL A 3 50.21 -21.48 25.32
CA VAL A 3 49.43 -22.70 25.01
C VAL A 3 48.22 -22.35 24.13
N ASP A 4 47.70 -23.34 23.40
CA ASP A 4 46.50 -23.17 22.57
C ASP A 4 45.34 -22.58 23.39
N GLY A 5 44.61 -21.64 22.78
CA GLY A 5 43.48 -20.97 23.40
C GLY A 5 43.85 -19.77 24.28
N LYS A 6 45.13 -19.40 24.39
CA LYS A 6 45.59 -18.22 25.16
C LYS A 6 46.58 -17.34 24.37
N PHE A 7 46.55 -16.04 24.63
CA PHE A 7 47.46 -15.06 24.00
C PHE A 7 47.81 -13.87 24.93
N GLY A 8 48.83 -13.09 24.53
CA GLY A 8 49.37 -11.93 25.25
C GLY A 8 50.69 -12.23 25.97
N GLU A 9 51.35 -11.19 26.51
CA GLU A 9 52.70 -11.33 27.11
C GLU A 9 52.76 -12.31 28.28
N GLU A 10 51.69 -12.39 29.08
CA GLU A 10 51.56 -13.33 30.21
C GLU A 10 50.63 -14.53 29.89
N CYS A 11 50.20 -14.70 28.64
CA CYS A 11 49.26 -15.75 28.21
C CYS A 11 47.97 -15.83 29.05
N THR A 12 47.49 -14.71 29.59
CA THR A 12 46.31 -14.66 30.45
C THR A 12 45.02 -14.50 29.66
N THR A 13 45.07 -13.87 28.50
CA THR A 13 43.89 -13.58 27.67
C THR A 13 43.47 -14.82 26.87
N GLU A 14 42.18 -15.12 26.84
CA GLU A 14 41.66 -16.24 26.06
C GLU A 14 41.46 -15.88 24.59
N CYS A 15 41.84 -16.78 23.68
CA CYS A 15 41.48 -16.70 22.27
C CYS A 15 39.95 -16.68 22.11
N SER A 16 39.47 -16.06 21.03
CA SER A 16 38.03 -16.02 20.73
C SER A 16 37.44 -17.42 20.66
N ARG A 17 36.24 -17.57 21.22
CA ARG A 17 35.47 -18.82 21.14
C ARG A 17 35.05 -19.18 19.71
N ASN A 18 35.13 -18.22 18.79
CA ASN A 18 34.76 -18.39 17.39
C ASN A 18 35.98 -18.67 16.49
N CYS A 19 37.19 -18.87 17.05
CA CYS A 19 38.30 -19.41 16.25
C CYS A 19 37.97 -20.84 15.80
N LEU A 20 38.25 -21.17 14.54
CA LEU A 20 37.98 -22.48 13.98
C LEU A 20 39.00 -23.53 14.48
N GLY A 21 38.51 -24.69 14.92
CA GLY A 21 39.35 -25.81 15.37
C GLY A 21 39.31 -26.10 16.87
N LEU A 22 39.80 -27.28 17.23
CA LEU A 22 39.86 -27.74 18.63
C LEU A 22 40.83 -26.86 19.43
N GLY A 23 40.45 -26.48 20.65
CA GLY A 23 41.29 -25.66 21.52
C GLY A 23 41.33 -24.17 21.18
N ARG A 24 40.53 -23.69 20.20
CA ARG A 24 40.48 -22.27 19.76
C ARG A 24 41.88 -21.74 19.38
N PRO A 25 42.52 -22.35 18.38
CA PRO A 25 43.91 -22.02 18.05
C PRO A 25 44.00 -20.58 17.56
N CYS A 26 44.87 -19.79 18.20
CA CYS A 26 45.15 -18.42 17.84
C CYS A 26 46.62 -18.08 18.06
N HIS A 27 47.09 -17.02 17.40
CA HIS A 27 48.46 -16.56 17.48
C HIS A 27 48.75 -16.04 18.91
N GLY A 28 49.80 -16.57 19.54
CA GLY A 28 50.08 -16.34 20.97
C GLY A 28 50.39 -14.89 21.35
N GLU A 29 50.73 -14.03 20.41
CA GLU A 29 50.98 -12.60 20.67
C GLU A 29 49.79 -11.70 20.28
N THR A 30 49.16 -11.97 19.14
CA THR A 30 48.16 -11.07 18.52
C THR A 30 46.72 -11.50 18.78
N GLY A 31 46.51 -12.76 19.20
CA GLY A 31 45.17 -13.33 19.36
C GLY A 31 44.46 -13.67 18.04
N ALA A 32 45.14 -13.52 16.89
CA ALA A 32 44.55 -13.80 15.59
C ALA A 32 44.31 -15.31 15.40
N CYS A 33 43.09 -15.70 15.03
CA CYS A 33 42.73 -17.11 14.85
C CYS A 33 43.48 -17.70 13.64
N THR A 34 44.27 -18.74 13.86
CA THR A 34 45.19 -19.28 12.85
C THR A 34 44.49 -20.09 11.76
N ASN A 35 43.31 -20.61 12.06
CA ASN A 35 42.48 -21.40 11.13
C ASN A 35 41.26 -20.62 10.61
N GLY A 36 41.21 -19.32 10.85
CA GLY A 36 40.05 -18.49 10.52
C GLY A 36 38.89 -18.65 11.51
N CYS A 37 37.71 -18.21 11.08
CA CYS A 37 36.54 -18.03 11.94
C CYS A 37 35.48 -19.12 11.73
N ALA A 38 34.76 -19.41 12.82
CA ALA A 38 33.49 -20.11 12.74
C ALA A 38 32.50 -19.35 11.84
N ILE A 39 31.60 -20.09 11.21
CA ILE A 39 30.53 -19.56 10.37
C ILE A 39 29.71 -18.49 11.11
N GLY A 40 29.40 -17.38 10.43
CA GLY A 40 28.71 -16.23 11.02
C GLY A 40 29.62 -15.22 11.72
N TYR A 41 30.95 -15.43 11.71
CA TYR A 41 31.94 -14.51 12.24
C TYR A 41 33.05 -14.19 11.24
N GLN A 42 33.69 -13.03 11.41
CA GLN A 42 34.78 -12.52 10.59
C GLN A 42 35.80 -11.72 11.42
N GLY A 43 36.87 -11.27 10.75
CA GLY A 43 37.97 -10.53 11.34
C GLY A 43 39.09 -11.44 11.85
N GLU A 44 40.28 -10.89 12.05
CA GLU A 44 41.46 -11.68 12.43
C GLU A 44 41.29 -12.43 13.75
N THR A 45 40.56 -11.83 14.71
CA THR A 45 40.29 -12.42 16.03
C THR A 45 38.91 -13.07 16.13
N CYS A 46 38.12 -13.12 15.05
CA CYS A 46 36.79 -13.72 15.01
C CYS A 46 35.78 -13.22 16.06
N ASN A 47 35.97 -11.98 16.53
CA ASN A 47 35.08 -11.35 17.51
C ASN A 47 33.95 -10.55 16.85
N THR A 48 33.97 -10.39 15.53
CA THR A 48 32.96 -9.64 14.80
C THR A 48 31.99 -10.61 14.14
N ALA A 49 30.72 -10.57 14.55
CA ALA A 49 29.65 -11.29 13.84
C ALA A 49 29.43 -10.69 12.44
N CYS A 50 28.88 -11.47 11.51
CA CYS A 50 28.56 -10.96 10.19
C CYS A 50 27.58 -9.77 10.27
N PRO A 51 27.84 -8.69 9.50
CA PRO A 51 26.92 -7.56 9.45
C PRO A 51 25.56 -7.96 8.86
N ASN A 52 24.55 -7.10 9.06
CA ASN A 52 23.27 -7.28 8.37
C ASN A 52 23.46 -7.26 6.85
N GLY A 53 22.70 -8.11 6.15
CA GLY A 53 22.85 -8.36 4.73
C GLY A 53 23.84 -9.48 4.36
N THR A 54 24.63 -10.02 5.31
CA THR A 54 25.60 -11.10 5.01
C THR A 54 25.55 -12.25 6.01
N TYR A 55 26.00 -13.44 5.57
CA TYR A 55 26.05 -14.65 6.37
C TYR A 55 27.14 -15.62 5.86
N GLY A 56 27.32 -16.73 6.59
CA GLY A 56 28.18 -17.84 6.20
C GLY A 56 29.64 -17.68 6.64
N HIS A 57 30.53 -18.46 6.01
CA HIS A 57 31.97 -18.40 6.30
C HIS A 57 32.54 -17.05 5.83
N GLN A 58 33.25 -16.36 6.73
CA GLN A 58 33.82 -15.02 6.48
C GLN A 58 32.79 -14.00 5.94
N CYS A 59 31.50 -14.22 6.20
CA CYS A 59 30.42 -13.33 5.74
C CYS A 59 30.36 -13.15 4.21
N GLY A 60 30.82 -14.15 3.45
CA GLY A 60 30.92 -14.07 1.99
C GLY A 60 29.60 -14.30 1.23
N SER A 61 28.51 -14.66 1.92
CA SER A 61 27.18 -14.87 1.29
C SER A 61 26.23 -13.73 1.63
N GLU A 62 25.39 -13.34 0.67
CA GLU A 62 24.42 -12.24 0.82
C GLU A 62 23.02 -12.76 1.19
N CYS A 63 22.36 -12.11 2.14
CA CYS A 63 20.96 -12.35 2.46
C CYS A 63 20.06 -12.07 1.24
N SER A 64 18.92 -12.76 1.13
CA SER A 64 17.88 -12.36 0.17
C SER A 64 17.45 -10.92 0.45
N LYS A 65 17.33 -10.11 -0.62
CA LYS A 65 16.81 -8.73 -0.53
C LYS A 65 15.35 -8.67 -0.06
N ALA A 66 14.64 -9.80 -0.14
CA ALA A 66 13.27 -9.92 0.34
C ALA A 66 13.17 -10.33 1.82
N CYS A 67 14.27 -10.63 2.53
CA CYS A 67 14.20 -10.73 4.00
C CYS A 67 13.74 -9.37 4.58
N LYS A 68 13.00 -9.38 5.70
CA LYS A 68 12.65 -8.13 6.38
C LYS A 68 13.88 -7.39 6.92
N GLY A 69 13.80 -6.06 6.98
CA GLY A 69 14.85 -5.15 7.47
C GLY A 69 15.61 -4.42 6.35
N ASP A 70 16.23 -3.30 6.70
CA ASP A 70 17.08 -2.52 5.79
C ASP A 70 18.37 -2.12 6.52
N PRO A 71 19.54 -2.72 6.20
CA PRO A 71 19.75 -3.80 5.22
C PRO A 71 19.07 -5.12 5.63
N PRO A 72 18.85 -6.07 4.67
CA PRO A 72 18.09 -7.29 4.91
C PRO A 72 18.66 -8.12 6.06
N HIS A 73 17.77 -8.57 6.95
CA HIS A 73 18.17 -9.33 8.14
C HIS A 73 17.95 -10.83 7.92
N CYS A 74 19.05 -11.57 7.79
CA CYS A 74 19.06 -13.02 7.81
C CYS A 74 20.00 -13.57 8.88
N ASN A 75 19.79 -14.84 9.23
CA ASN A 75 20.60 -15.59 10.15
C ASN A 75 22.07 -15.62 9.69
N LYS A 76 23.00 -15.22 10.56
CA LYS A 76 24.43 -15.07 10.20
C LYS A 76 25.10 -16.39 9.84
N VAL A 77 24.53 -17.51 10.28
CA VAL A 77 25.06 -18.85 10.04
C VAL A 77 24.40 -19.49 8.83
N THR A 78 23.06 -19.52 8.81
CA THR A 78 22.30 -20.29 7.83
C THR A 78 21.83 -19.49 6.62
N GLY A 79 21.74 -18.16 6.73
CA GLY A 79 21.16 -17.29 5.69
C GLY A 79 19.62 -17.22 5.69
N LYS A 80 18.96 -17.90 6.64
CA LYS A 80 17.49 -17.94 6.76
C LYS A 80 16.93 -16.60 7.24
N CYS A 81 15.80 -16.17 6.69
CA CYS A 81 15.16 -14.92 7.08
C CYS A 81 14.30 -15.14 8.33
N ASP A 82 14.92 -15.19 9.53
CA ASP A 82 14.23 -15.53 10.80
C ASP A 82 13.10 -14.54 11.17
N GLN A 83 13.09 -13.35 10.58
CA GLN A 83 12.05 -12.31 10.78
C GLN A 83 10.93 -12.39 9.73
N GLY A 84 11.00 -13.36 8.81
CA GLY A 84 10.10 -13.53 7.68
C GLY A 84 10.45 -12.66 6.47
N CYS A 85 9.57 -12.72 5.47
CA CYS A 85 9.74 -12.10 4.17
C CYS A 85 9.01 -10.77 4.03
N SER A 86 9.50 -9.91 3.17
CA SER A 86 8.77 -8.76 2.65
C SER A 86 7.54 -9.25 1.85
N PRO A 87 6.46 -8.44 1.76
CA PRO A 87 5.27 -8.82 0.99
C PRO A 87 5.60 -9.26 -0.44
N GLY A 88 4.94 -10.31 -0.91
CA GLY A 88 5.16 -10.90 -2.23
C GLY A 88 6.22 -12.00 -2.30
N TYR A 89 6.84 -12.36 -1.19
CA TYR A 89 7.80 -13.45 -1.08
C TYR A 89 7.45 -14.40 0.07
N THR A 90 7.87 -15.65 -0.08
CA THR A 90 7.66 -16.75 0.88
C THR A 90 8.90 -17.65 0.92
N GLU A 91 8.79 -18.75 1.65
CA GLU A 91 9.86 -19.68 2.03
C GLU A 91 10.86 -19.11 3.05
N GLU A 92 11.63 -20.00 3.65
CA GLU A 92 12.56 -19.71 4.74
C GLU A 92 13.70 -18.73 4.35
N PHE A 93 14.00 -18.61 3.06
CA PHE A 93 15.03 -17.73 2.51
C PHE A 93 14.47 -16.54 1.73
N CYS A 94 13.15 -16.40 1.65
CA CYS A 94 12.49 -15.34 0.86
C CYS A 94 12.99 -15.28 -0.59
N THR A 95 13.20 -16.44 -1.21
CA THR A 95 13.65 -16.56 -2.61
C THR A 95 12.50 -16.89 -3.54
N ALA A 96 11.40 -17.44 -3.01
CA ALA A 96 10.20 -17.76 -3.78
C ALA A 96 9.25 -16.56 -3.78
N PRO A 97 8.89 -16.00 -4.94
CA PRO A 97 7.79 -15.05 -5.01
C PRO A 97 6.45 -15.76 -4.79
N CYS A 98 5.42 -15.02 -4.40
CA CYS A 98 4.06 -15.57 -4.39
C CYS A 98 3.63 -16.02 -5.78
N THR A 99 2.75 -17.02 -5.82
CA THR A 99 2.12 -17.45 -7.07
C THR A 99 1.31 -16.29 -7.68
N ASN A 100 1.04 -16.35 -8.97
CA ASN A 100 0.29 -15.32 -9.70
C ASN A 100 -1.16 -15.14 -9.22
N THR A 101 -1.66 -16.04 -8.38
CA THR A 101 -3.01 -16.00 -7.77
C THR A 101 -2.99 -15.56 -6.30
N THR A 102 -1.82 -15.26 -5.73
CA THR A 102 -1.66 -14.90 -4.31
C THR A 102 -0.74 -13.70 -4.13
N PHE A 103 -0.93 -12.93 -3.06
CA PHE A 103 -0.13 -11.76 -2.77
C PHE A 103 0.00 -11.45 -1.27
N GLY A 104 0.78 -10.42 -0.95
CA GLY A 104 0.90 -9.86 0.39
C GLY A 104 1.90 -10.60 1.29
N GLN A 105 1.77 -10.43 2.59
CA GLN A 105 2.63 -11.08 3.58
C GLN A 105 2.40 -12.59 3.56
N ASP A 106 3.50 -13.36 3.45
CA ASP A 106 3.50 -14.82 3.42
C ASP A 106 2.57 -15.43 2.35
N CYS A 107 2.25 -14.66 1.30
CA CYS A 107 1.33 -15.03 0.23
C CYS A 107 -0.07 -15.45 0.73
N SER A 108 -0.52 -14.85 1.83
CA SER A 108 -1.76 -15.21 2.52
C SER A 108 -3.03 -14.61 1.92
N GLN A 109 -2.91 -13.68 0.97
CA GLN A 109 -4.05 -13.04 0.31
C GLN A 109 -4.22 -13.58 -1.10
N GLU A 110 -5.46 -13.77 -1.54
CA GLU A 110 -5.78 -14.25 -2.88
C GLU A 110 -6.11 -13.08 -3.81
N CYS A 111 -5.67 -13.16 -5.06
CA CYS A 111 -6.05 -12.21 -6.11
C CYS A 111 -7.58 -12.18 -6.27
N SER A 112 -8.12 -11.02 -6.62
CA SER A 112 -9.53 -10.92 -6.98
C SER A 112 -9.83 -11.83 -8.17
N GLN A 113 -10.91 -12.61 -8.07
CA GLN A 113 -11.48 -13.38 -9.18
C GLN A 113 -11.93 -12.50 -10.35
N HIS A 114 -12.03 -11.18 -10.14
CA HIS A 114 -12.40 -10.19 -11.16
C HIS A 114 -11.18 -9.54 -11.83
N CYS A 115 -9.95 -9.95 -11.48
CA CYS A 115 -8.78 -9.67 -12.31
C CYS A 115 -8.90 -10.41 -13.64
N VAL A 116 -8.52 -9.78 -14.74
CA VAL A 116 -8.36 -10.50 -16.02
C VAL A 116 -7.31 -11.62 -15.84
N ASP A 117 -7.65 -12.83 -16.27
CA ASP A 117 -6.91 -14.09 -16.05
C ASP A 117 -6.68 -14.50 -14.58
N GLY A 118 -7.32 -13.82 -13.61
CA GLY A 118 -7.14 -14.08 -12.18
C GLY A 118 -5.73 -13.77 -11.66
N VAL A 119 -4.93 -13.03 -12.44
CA VAL A 119 -3.53 -12.73 -12.12
C VAL A 119 -3.38 -11.34 -11.50
N CYS A 120 -2.68 -11.27 -10.38
CA CYS A 120 -2.37 -10.01 -9.71
C CYS A 120 -0.91 -9.91 -9.24
N LEU A 121 -0.51 -8.69 -8.88
CA LEU A 121 0.84 -8.39 -8.43
C LEU A 121 1.05 -9.00 -7.05
N ASN A 122 2.07 -9.84 -6.91
CA ASN A 122 2.39 -10.56 -5.68
C ASN A 122 2.60 -9.65 -4.45
N THR A 123 3.00 -8.40 -4.61
CA THR A 123 3.28 -7.51 -3.47
C THR A 123 2.03 -6.90 -2.87
N ASN A 124 1.07 -6.46 -3.71
CA ASN A 124 -0.05 -5.63 -3.28
C ASN A 124 -1.41 -6.06 -3.84
N GLY A 125 -1.49 -7.09 -4.68
CA GLY A 125 -2.74 -7.62 -5.20
C GLY A 125 -3.35 -6.87 -6.38
N SER A 126 -2.67 -5.85 -6.93
CA SER A 126 -3.19 -5.11 -8.09
C SER A 126 -3.27 -6.00 -9.34
N CYS A 127 -4.38 -5.99 -10.05
CA CYS A 127 -4.59 -6.81 -11.24
C CYS A 127 -3.71 -6.32 -12.40
N LEU A 128 -2.86 -7.20 -12.95
CA LEU A 128 -1.88 -6.81 -13.98
C LEU A 128 -2.53 -6.42 -15.32
N LEU A 129 -3.64 -7.09 -15.67
CA LEU A 129 -4.35 -6.91 -16.92
C LEU A 129 -5.66 -6.11 -16.75
N GLY A 130 -5.86 -5.51 -15.57
CA GLY A 130 -7.07 -4.77 -15.22
C GLY A 130 -8.24 -5.66 -14.81
N CYS A 131 -9.44 -5.07 -14.82
CA CYS A 131 -10.67 -5.69 -14.31
C CYS A 131 -11.53 -6.29 -15.41
N MET A 132 -12.22 -7.39 -15.08
CA MET A 132 -13.34 -7.89 -15.85
C MET A 132 -14.48 -6.87 -15.90
N ALA A 133 -15.36 -7.01 -16.89
CA ALA A 133 -16.51 -6.12 -17.08
C ALA A 133 -17.37 -6.05 -15.81
N GLY A 134 -17.73 -4.84 -15.40
CA GLY A 134 -18.54 -4.61 -14.20
C GLY A 134 -17.75 -4.45 -12.91
N PHE A 135 -16.40 -4.46 -12.95
CA PHE A 135 -15.55 -4.17 -11.79
C PHE A 135 -14.53 -3.06 -12.09
N VAL A 136 -14.12 -2.33 -11.05
CA VAL A 136 -13.19 -1.21 -11.09
C VAL A 136 -12.24 -1.22 -9.87
N GLY A 137 -11.24 -0.34 -9.88
CA GLY A 137 -10.20 -0.25 -8.85
C GLY A 137 -8.98 -1.12 -9.17
N ASP A 138 -7.87 -0.89 -8.47
CA ASP A 138 -6.60 -1.57 -8.76
C ASP A 138 -6.65 -3.08 -8.49
N GLN A 139 -7.46 -3.51 -7.53
CA GLN A 139 -7.66 -4.92 -7.16
C GLN A 139 -9.02 -5.47 -7.64
N CYS A 140 -9.81 -4.69 -8.37
CA CYS A 140 -11.11 -5.13 -8.92
C CYS A 140 -12.11 -5.69 -7.90
N PHE A 141 -12.12 -5.16 -6.68
CA PHE A 141 -13.12 -5.51 -5.65
C PHE A 141 -14.39 -4.65 -5.73
N GLU A 142 -14.32 -3.52 -6.43
CA GLU A 142 -15.43 -2.57 -6.51
C GLU A 142 -16.29 -2.88 -7.72
N PRO A 143 -17.61 -3.10 -7.57
CA PRO A 143 -18.49 -3.19 -8.72
C PRO A 143 -18.58 -1.81 -9.39
N LYS A 144 -18.48 -1.79 -10.72
CA LYS A 144 -18.72 -0.59 -11.52
C LYS A 144 -20.16 -0.18 -11.26
N ALA A 145 -20.36 1.01 -10.70
CA ALA A 145 -21.69 1.61 -10.63
C ALA A 145 -22.25 1.61 -12.05
N VAL A 146 -23.35 0.89 -12.24
CA VAL A 146 -24.13 0.98 -13.48
C VAL A 146 -24.62 2.42 -13.52
N GLY A 147 -23.88 3.27 -14.22
CA GLY A 147 -24.46 4.48 -14.76
C GLY A 147 -25.65 4.04 -15.57
N GLU A 148 -26.79 4.69 -15.37
CA GLU A 148 -28.03 4.43 -16.09
C GLU A 148 -27.84 4.71 -17.59
N ASP A 149 -27.14 3.80 -18.27
CA ASP A 149 -26.89 3.88 -19.69
C ASP A 149 -28.16 3.39 -20.39
N GLY A 150 -29.13 4.30 -20.55
CA GLY A 150 -29.99 4.28 -21.72
C GLY A 150 -31.46 3.87 -21.59
N ASN A 151 -32.12 4.03 -20.44
CA ASN A 151 -33.60 3.98 -20.40
C ASN A 151 -34.26 5.18 -19.69
N THR A 152 -33.50 6.01 -18.98
CA THR A 152 -34.08 7.20 -18.34
C THR A 152 -34.44 8.26 -19.37
N THR A 153 -33.67 8.41 -20.45
CA THR A 153 -33.95 9.38 -21.52
C THR A 153 -35.22 9.03 -22.31
N THR A 154 -35.44 7.77 -22.66
CA THR A 154 -36.67 7.31 -23.34
C THR A 154 -37.89 7.48 -22.45
N VAL A 155 -37.81 7.05 -21.18
CA VAL A 155 -38.91 7.21 -20.22
C VAL A 155 -39.24 8.69 -19.98
N ILE A 156 -38.23 9.55 -19.82
CA ILE A 156 -38.42 10.99 -19.67
C ILE A 156 -39.07 11.61 -20.92
N ILE A 157 -38.65 11.23 -22.13
CA ILE A 157 -39.25 11.72 -23.38
C ILE A 157 -40.74 11.34 -23.47
N PHE A 158 -41.11 10.09 -23.15
CA PHE A 158 -42.51 9.67 -23.15
C PHE A 158 -43.36 10.44 -22.14
N VAL A 159 -42.84 10.66 -20.93
CA VAL A 159 -43.55 11.43 -19.89
C VAL A 159 -43.76 12.89 -20.32
N VAL A 160 -42.75 13.54 -20.91
CA VAL A 160 -42.86 14.91 -21.41
C VAL A 160 -43.88 15.02 -22.54
N ILE A 161 -43.88 14.08 -23.49
CA ILE A 161 -44.87 14.05 -24.59
C ILE A 161 -46.30 13.94 -24.04
N LEU A 162 -46.54 13.05 -23.06
CA LEU A 162 -47.87 12.91 -22.45
C LEU A 162 -48.34 14.20 -21.78
N ILE A 163 -47.45 14.91 -21.06
CA ILE A 163 -47.80 16.18 -20.41
C ILE A 163 -48.16 17.24 -21.46
N VAL A 164 -47.38 17.38 -22.53
CA VAL A 164 -47.66 18.36 -23.59
C VAL A 164 -49.00 18.07 -24.28
N VAL A 165 -49.30 16.80 -24.55
CA VAL A 165 -50.60 16.38 -25.12
C VAL A 165 -51.75 16.73 -24.17
N LEU A 166 -51.61 16.44 -22.87
CA LEU A 166 -52.62 16.76 -21.87
C LEU A 166 -52.86 18.28 -21.77
N MET A 167 -51.79 19.07 -21.75
CA MET A 167 -51.88 20.54 -21.73
C MET A 167 -52.57 21.08 -22.99
N GLY A 168 -52.29 20.49 -24.16
CA GLY A 168 -52.96 20.81 -25.41
C GLY A 168 -54.47 20.51 -25.36
N VAL A 169 -54.86 19.33 -24.87
CA VAL A 169 -56.27 18.96 -24.70
C VAL A 169 -56.98 19.91 -23.74
N VAL A 170 -56.36 20.22 -22.59
CA VAL A 170 -56.91 21.14 -21.60
C VAL A 170 -57.09 22.54 -22.21
N ALA A 171 -56.09 23.06 -22.93
CA ALA A 171 -56.18 24.36 -23.60
C ALA A 171 -57.31 24.40 -24.64
N LEU A 172 -57.51 23.33 -25.41
CA LEU A 172 -58.63 23.21 -26.34
C LEU A 172 -59.97 23.22 -25.58
N LEU A 173 -60.12 22.44 -24.51
CA LEU A 173 -61.32 22.47 -23.67
C LEU A 173 -61.62 23.87 -23.12
N PHE A 174 -60.60 24.62 -22.69
CA PHE A 174 -60.75 26.01 -22.24
C PHE A 174 -61.08 26.99 -23.37
N ALA A 175 -60.53 26.79 -24.58
CA ALA A 175 -60.84 27.62 -25.74
C ALA A 175 -62.26 27.37 -26.28
N PHE A 176 -62.75 26.14 -26.18
CA PHE A 176 -64.13 25.76 -26.54
C PHE A 176 -65.14 26.00 -25.40
N MET A 177 -64.68 26.24 -24.16
CA MET A 177 -65.56 26.77 -23.12
C MET A 177 -66.00 28.19 -23.52
N PRO A 178 -67.31 28.44 -23.69
CA PRO A 178 -67.77 29.76 -24.11
C PRO A 178 -67.40 30.79 -23.04
N VAL A 179 -66.62 31.80 -23.43
CA VAL A 179 -66.10 32.94 -22.62
C VAL A 179 -67.19 33.71 -21.84
N LYS A 180 -68.47 33.34 -21.99
CA LYS A 180 -69.61 33.87 -21.23
C LYS A 180 -69.58 33.54 -19.73
N ALA A 181 -68.76 32.59 -19.26
CA ALA A 181 -68.70 32.18 -17.84
C ALA A 181 -67.43 32.63 -17.06
N VAL A 182 -66.37 33.15 -17.71
CA VAL A 182 -65.10 33.53 -17.03
C VAL A 182 -65.04 35.02 -16.66
N ARG A 183 -66.09 35.81 -16.93
CA ARG A 183 -66.17 37.22 -16.46
C ARG A 183 -66.71 37.37 -15.04
N THR A 184 -67.13 36.29 -14.36
CA THR A 184 -67.88 36.39 -13.10
C THR A 184 -67.07 36.09 -11.82
N SER A 185 -65.78 35.72 -11.90
CA SER A 185 -65.00 35.36 -10.69
C SER A 185 -63.79 36.24 -10.37
N ILE A 186 -63.38 37.18 -11.24
CA ILE A 186 -62.28 38.14 -10.95
C ILE A 186 -62.80 39.46 -10.32
N GLY A 187 -64.11 39.56 -10.05
CA GLY A 187 -64.77 40.79 -9.59
C GLY A 187 -64.86 41.02 -8.08
N ALA A 188 -64.29 40.17 -7.21
CA ALA A 188 -64.56 40.25 -5.77
C ALA A 188 -63.34 40.03 -4.86
N VAL A 189 -62.18 40.62 -5.17
CA VAL A 189 -61.13 40.83 -4.15
C VAL A 189 -60.48 42.21 -4.32
N LYS A 190 -61.27 43.28 -4.22
CA LYS A 190 -60.77 44.62 -3.88
C LYS A 190 -61.69 45.29 -2.86
N LYS A 191 -61.08 45.64 -1.72
CA LYS A 191 -61.51 46.50 -0.59
C LYS A 191 -62.18 45.83 0.62
N ALA A 192 -61.33 45.55 1.62
CA ALA A 192 -61.58 46.03 2.99
C ALA A 192 -60.22 46.37 3.64
N VAL A 193 -59.77 47.61 3.46
CA VAL A 193 -58.68 48.22 4.25
C VAL A 193 -59.33 49.29 5.11
N ARG A 194 -59.32 49.11 6.44
CA ARG A 194 -59.24 50.19 7.44
C ARG A 194 -58.32 49.77 8.57
N LYS A 195 -57.55 50.77 9.01
CA LYS A 195 -56.34 50.77 9.87
C LYS A 195 -56.57 50.30 11.30
N PRO A 196 -55.48 49.95 12.00
CA PRO A 196 -55.02 50.91 13.01
C PRO A 196 -53.53 51.31 12.85
N ASP A 197 -53.28 52.58 13.15
CA ASP A 197 -51.96 53.16 13.35
C ASP A 197 -51.47 52.88 14.79
N ALA A 198 -50.14 52.84 14.90
CA ALA A 198 -49.27 53.23 16.02
C ALA A 198 -48.57 52.13 16.87
N VAL A 199 -47.23 52.11 16.69
CA VAL A 199 -46.15 51.98 17.72
C VAL A 199 -45.93 50.57 18.28
N SER A 200 -44.73 49.99 18.45
CA SER A 200 -43.31 50.36 18.25
C SER A 200 -42.52 49.03 18.24
N GLY A 201 -41.45 48.93 17.44
CA GLY A 201 -40.55 47.77 17.48
C GLY A 201 -39.64 47.65 16.27
N SER A 202 -38.49 48.29 16.36
CA SER A 202 -37.41 48.29 15.38
C SER A 202 -36.58 47.00 15.40
N CYS A 203 -36.33 46.38 14.24
CA CYS A 203 -35.21 45.45 14.06
C CYS A 203 -34.42 45.79 12.80
N THR A 204 -33.15 46.08 13.03
CA THR A 204 -32.08 46.34 12.06
C THR A 204 -31.39 45.03 11.64
N SER A 205 -31.09 44.93 10.34
CA SER A 205 -29.92 44.32 9.67
C SER A 205 -29.26 43.02 10.21
N GLY A 206 -29.07 42.05 9.30
CA GLY A 206 -28.07 40.97 9.44
C GLY A 206 -28.35 39.78 8.52
N THR A 207 -27.92 39.81 7.25
CA THR A 207 -26.73 39.12 6.68
C THR A 207 -26.83 37.60 6.55
N GLU A 208 -26.84 37.13 5.29
CA GLU A 208 -26.29 35.82 4.90
C GLU A 208 -24.84 35.69 5.40
N SER A 209 -24.54 34.60 6.10
CA SER A 209 -23.33 33.82 5.84
C SER A 209 -23.45 32.44 6.48
N SER A 210 -22.99 31.46 5.72
CA SER A 210 -22.52 30.13 6.12
C SER A 210 -21.82 30.11 7.49
N TYR A 211 -22.04 29.05 8.27
CA TYR A 211 -21.04 28.08 8.76
C TYR A 211 -21.66 27.23 9.88
N TYR A 212 -21.24 25.95 9.91
CA TYR A 212 -21.49 24.93 10.92
C TYR A 212 -21.23 25.40 12.35
N THR A 213 -22.01 24.91 13.33
CA THR A 213 -21.49 24.50 14.65
C THR A 213 -22.36 23.44 15.32
N SER A 214 -21.65 22.61 16.09
CA SER A 214 -22.03 21.37 16.77
C SER A 214 -22.82 21.59 18.08
N GLY A 215 -23.55 20.56 18.51
CA GLY A 215 -24.04 20.39 19.89
C GLY A 215 -24.38 18.92 20.16
N GLU A 216 -23.67 18.32 21.10
CA GLU A 216 -23.61 16.88 21.41
C GLU A 216 -24.73 16.37 22.33
N MET A 217 -24.99 15.05 22.32
CA MET A 217 -25.24 14.29 23.57
C MET A 217 -24.94 12.77 23.44
N SER A 218 -23.93 12.33 24.21
CA SER A 218 -23.67 11.05 24.91
C SER A 218 -24.23 9.68 24.44
N SER A 219 -23.32 8.72 24.23
CA SER A 219 -23.09 7.56 25.14
C SER A 219 -21.97 6.61 24.66
N GLY A 220 -21.09 6.15 25.58
CA GLY A 220 -20.48 4.80 25.49
C GLY A 220 -18.94 4.64 25.55
N VAL A 221 -18.43 4.38 26.77
CA VAL A 221 -17.36 3.41 27.18
C VAL A 221 -15.87 3.55 26.76
N LYS A 222 -15.03 3.67 27.82
CA LYS A 222 -13.61 3.31 28.12
C LYS A 222 -12.73 2.73 26.98
N THR A 223 -11.44 3.04 26.82
CA THR A 223 -10.30 2.85 27.78
C THR A 223 -9.04 3.68 27.39
N SER A 224 -8.20 3.87 28.41
CA SER A 224 -6.87 4.50 28.56
C SER A 224 -5.77 4.32 27.49
N GLY A 225 -4.91 5.36 27.36
CA GLY A 225 -3.45 5.17 27.23
C GLY A 225 -2.65 6.17 26.38
N ALA A 226 -1.96 7.11 27.06
CA ALA A 226 -0.65 7.79 26.77
C ALA A 226 -0.23 8.10 25.31
N SER A 227 0.03 9.35 24.87
CA SER A 227 0.99 10.40 25.28
C SER A 227 2.18 10.53 24.31
N SER A 228 2.48 11.79 23.97
CA SER A 228 3.66 12.36 23.28
C SER A 228 3.73 12.16 21.76
N GLY A 229 4.01 13.17 20.93
CA GLY A 229 4.50 14.52 21.19
C GLY A 229 5.39 14.98 20.03
N GLU A 230 5.21 16.24 19.63
CA GLU A 230 6.14 17.10 18.85
C GLU A 230 6.17 17.09 17.30
N LYS A 231 5.44 18.09 16.77
CA LYS A 231 5.90 19.23 15.93
C LYS A 231 6.84 18.95 14.75
N GLY A 232 6.24 18.97 13.55
CA GLY A 232 6.94 19.22 12.29
C GLY A 232 7.21 20.71 12.02
N SER A 233 8.47 21.04 11.78
CA SER A 233 8.91 22.30 11.15
C SER A 233 8.74 22.22 9.63
N ARG A 234 8.21 23.30 9.05
CA ARG A 234 7.95 23.45 7.62
C ARG A 234 9.13 24.18 6.96
N SER A 235 9.93 23.45 6.17
CA SER A 235 10.95 24.05 5.29
C SER A 235 10.54 23.87 3.83
N LYS A 236 10.40 25.01 3.13
CA LYS A 236 10.28 25.11 1.67
C LYS A 236 11.63 24.71 1.05
N ALA A 237 11.62 23.86 0.02
CA ALA A 237 12.75 23.72 -0.90
C ALA A 237 12.27 23.46 -2.34
N LYS A 238 12.99 24.10 -3.26
CA LYS A 238 12.81 24.19 -4.71
C LYS A 238 12.85 22.82 -5.39
N ARG A 239 12.06 22.69 -6.47
CA ARG A 239 12.24 21.69 -7.53
C ARG A 239 13.32 22.20 -8.48
N ASP A 240 14.45 21.52 -8.54
CA ASP A 240 15.39 21.59 -9.67
C ASP A 240 15.30 20.26 -10.42
N SER A 241 14.82 20.33 -11.66
CA SER A 241 14.81 19.22 -12.62
C SER A 241 16.19 19.08 -13.23
N ALA A 242 16.85 17.93 -13.02
CA ALA A 242 18.03 17.54 -13.76
C ALA A 242 17.74 16.23 -14.52
N THR A 243 17.51 16.37 -15.83
CA THR A 243 17.49 15.29 -16.80
C THR A 243 18.92 14.80 -17.02
N SER A 244 19.26 13.59 -16.59
CA SER A 244 20.49 12.90 -17.00
C SER A 244 20.16 11.69 -17.88
N ARG A 245 20.55 11.81 -19.15
CA ARG A 245 20.64 10.69 -20.10
C ARG A 245 21.84 9.83 -19.70
N GLY A 246 21.64 8.54 -19.46
CA GLY A 246 22.69 7.56 -19.27
C GLY A 246 22.35 6.30 -20.06
N GLY A 247 22.95 6.14 -21.23
CA GLY A 247 22.81 4.94 -22.06
C GLY A 247 23.62 3.79 -21.49
N VAL A 248 22.99 2.61 -21.40
CA VAL A 248 23.69 1.36 -21.08
C VAL A 248 23.78 0.53 -22.35
N LYS A 249 25.02 0.37 -22.83
CA LYS A 249 25.40 -0.56 -23.90
C LYS A 249 25.23 -1.99 -23.38
N PHE A 250 24.44 -2.80 -24.09
CA PHE A 250 24.49 -4.25 -23.98
C PHE A 250 25.63 -4.79 -24.88
N SER A 251 26.49 -5.63 -24.32
CA SER A 251 27.31 -6.59 -25.08
C SER A 251 27.03 -7.99 -24.56
N PRO A 252 26.83 -8.98 -25.44
CA PRO A 252 26.61 -10.37 -25.04
C PRO A 252 27.92 -11.17 -25.13
N SER A 253 28.30 -11.79 -24.03
CA SER A 253 29.21 -12.94 -23.93
C SER A 253 28.65 -13.74 -22.75
N THR A 254 28.41 -15.06 -22.79
CA THR A 254 29.25 -16.11 -23.35
C THR A 254 28.42 -17.40 -23.39
N GLN A 255 28.68 -18.24 -24.38
CA GLN A 255 27.98 -19.50 -24.64
C GLN A 255 28.25 -20.58 -23.59
N PHE A 256 27.22 -21.42 -23.43
CA PHE A 256 27.18 -22.68 -22.69
C PHE A 256 28.33 -23.63 -23.06
N GLN A 257 29.01 -24.16 -22.04
CA GLN A 257 29.81 -25.38 -22.17
C GLN A 257 28.95 -26.60 -21.85
N ASN A 258 28.87 -27.51 -22.81
CA ASN A 258 28.31 -28.84 -22.69
C ASN A 258 29.10 -29.66 -21.65
N PHE A 259 28.41 -30.27 -20.69
CA PHE A 259 28.92 -31.40 -19.93
C PHE A 259 28.23 -32.68 -20.37
N GLY A 260 29.04 -33.62 -20.84
CA GLY A 260 28.62 -34.92 -21.34
C GLY A 260 28.16 -35.87 -20.23
N THR A 261 27.20 -36.69 -20.59
CA THR A 261 26.81 -37.92 -19.90
C THR A 261 27.84 -39.03 -20.11
N PRO A 262 28.07 -39.90 -19.13
CA PRO A 262 28.41 -41.29 -19.40
C PRO A 262 27.29 -42.22 -18.93
N GLY A 263 26.77 -43.01 -19.90
CA GLY A 263 25.94 -44.17 -19.65
C GLY A 263 26.76 -45.42 -19.32
N GLY A 264 26.22 -46.21 -18.40
CA GLY A 264 26.27 -47.67 -18.20
C GLY A 264 27.42 -48.53 -18.74
N LEU A 265 27.96 -49.40 -17.89
CA LEU A 265 27.58 -50.83 -17.74
C LEU A 265 28.60 -51.56 -16.85
N GLY A 266 28.14 -52.45 -15.98
CA GLY A 266 29.01 -53.46 -15.38
C GLY A 266 28.56 -53.99 -14.02
N ARG A 267 27.56 -54.89 -14.00
CA ARG A 267 27.55 -56.16 -13.26
C ARG A 267 26.25 -56.92 -13.55
#